data_AF-A0A7S7AWQ9-F1
#
_entry.id   AF-A0A7S7AWQ9-F1
#
_cell.length_a   1.000
_cell.length_b   1.000
_cell.length_c   1.000
_cell.angle_alpha   90.00
_cell.angle_beta   90.00
_cell.angle_gamma   90.00
#
_symmetry.space_group_name_H-M   'P 1'
#
loop_
_entity.id
_entity.type
_entity.pdbx_description
1 polymer ?
#
loop_
_entity_poly.entity_id
_entity_poly.type
_entity_poly.pdbx_seq_one_letter_code
_entity_poly.pdbx_strand_id
1 'polypeptide(L)'
;MIIDKDFLPDLRRNAYIECTENYLAHDNVVGIFGDELPEEIFYGCGLIPVPLEGVDSHIFRFGKQDEGKDLCDVIKSTLIYLTTQKCPILYSCKTYVIENKCPLLYNTLKENTEKPVIIYENEKQLKQALCKIYNTQYSENKTQKAKNDLDCIKNILTEIELYSDLNTEEVFLLTFYSKYMTDLSMRKKYFKSLKQKINFRNEKKKIQKISALCPRGNYKSVCSEINSNSARLYRSWDNSDYGYANCIFNFKNEKNYEEENKSASF
;
A
#
# COMPACT_ATOMS: atom_id res chain seq x y z
N MET A 1 -16.28 -5.71 18.71
CA MET A 1 -15.38 -6.00 17.57
C MET A 1 -13.99 -5.52 17.95
N ILE A 2 -12.95 -6.37 17.89
CA ILE A 2 -11.59 -5.99 18.37
C ILE A 2 -10.87 -5.10 17.35
N ILE A 3 -11.16 -5.32 16.06
CA ILE A 3 -10.65 -4.50 14.96
C ILE A 3 -11.71 -3.51 14.54
N ASP A 4 -11.35 -2.24 14.50
CA ASP A 4 -12.18 -1.18 13.93
C ASP A 4 -11.92 -1.12 12.42
N LYS A 5 -12.88 -1.62 11.64
CA LYS A 5 -12.80 -1.70 10.17
C LYS A 5 -13.00 -0.35 9.49
N ASP A 6 -13.54 0.65 10.20
CA ASP A 6 -13.76 2.00 9.67
C ASP A 6 -12.52 2.88 9.94
N PHE A 7 -11.90 2.73 11.13
CA PHE A 7 -10.65 3.40 11.48
C PHE A 7 -9.48 3.07 10.53
N LEU A 8 -9.35 1.81 10.10
CA LEU A 8 -8.21 1.39 9.27
C LEU A 8 -8.18 2.11 7.91
N PRO A 9 -9.26 2.13 7.10
CA PRO A 9 -9.34 2.99 5.92
C PRO A 9 -9.09 4.47 6.20
N ASP A 10 -9.54 4.99 7.35
CA ASP A 10 -9.31 6.39 7.74
C ASP A 10 -7.84 6.72 8.00
N LEU A 11 -6.98 5.74 8.29
CA LEU A 11 -5.52 5.95 8.35
C LEU A 11 -4.97 6.54 7.05
N ARG A 12 -5.50 6.14 5.88
CA ARG A 12 -5.11 6.73 4.60
C ARG A 12 -5.47 8.21 4.53
N ARG A 13 -6.64 8.60 5.05
CA ARG A 13 -7.09 10.00 5.10
C ARG A 13 -6.23 10.81 6.06
N ASN A 14 -5.92 10.27 7.25
CA ASN A 14 -5.04 10.92 8.21
C ASN A 14 -3.62 11.11 7.67
N ALA A 15 -3.12 10.14 6.91
CA ALA A 15 -1.84 10.26 6.21
C ALA A 15 -1.79 11.44 5.24
N TYR A 16 -2.94 11.95 4.75
CA TYR A 16 -2.95 13.15 3.88
C TYR A 16 -2.41 14.37 4.63
N ILE A 17 -2.83 14.53 5.89
CA ILE A 17 -2.41 15.63 6.75
C ILE A 17 -0.94 15.43 7.13
N GLU A 18 -0.60 14.25 7.67
CA GLU A 18 0.76 13.95 8.12
C GLU A 18 1.80 14.08 6.99
N CYS A 19 1.48 13.62 5.78
CA CYS A 19 2.39 13.75 4.63
C CYS A 19 2.55 15.21 4.20
N THR A 20 1.49 16.01 4.27
CA THR A 20 1.56 17.43 3.94
C THR A 20 2.42 18.18 4.95
N GLU A 21 2.23 17.93 6.25
CA GLU A 21 3.03 18.52 7.32
C GLU A 21 4.51 18.13 7.19
N ASN A 22 4.80 16.85 6.94
CA ASN A 22 6.17 16.38 6.74
C ASN A 22 6.82 16.96 5.47
N TYR A 23 6.07 17.07 4.38
CA TYR A 23 6.53 17.72 3.16
C TYR A 23 6.91 19.19 3.42
N LEU A 24 6.02 19.95 4.08
CA LEU A 24 6.26 21.37 4.37
C LEU A 24 7.40 21.59 5.36
N ALA A 25 7.56 20.72 6.36
CA ALA A 25 8.58 20.87 7.40
C ALA A 25 9.95 20.31 7.01
N HIS A 26 9.99 19.20 6.26
CA HIS A 26 11.22 18.42 6.05
C HIS A 26 11.43 17.93 4.61
N ASP A 27 10.44 18.04 3.73
CA ASP A 27 10.49 17.55 2.33
C ASP A 27 11.02 16.10 2.22
N ASN A 28 10.57 15.21 3.13
CA ASN A 28 11.15 13.87 3.33
C ASN A 28 10.20 12.69 3.04
N VAL A 29 9.06 12.94 2.39
CA VAL A 29 8.07 11.91 2.06
C VAL A 29 8.40 11.26 0.72
N VAL A 30 8.41 9.93 0.67
CA VAL A 30 8.68 9.11 -0.53
C VAL A 30 7.45 8.27 -0.85
N GLY A 31 6.99 8.34 -2.09
CA GLY A 31 5.90 7.48 -2.55
C GLY A 31 6.41 6.10 -2.94
N ILE A 32 5.76 5.04 -2.45
CA ILE A 32 6.16 3.66 -2.77
C ILE A 32 5.03 2.87 -3.46
N PHE A 33 5.42 2.06 -4.44
CA PHE A 33 4.54 1.15 -5.19
C PHE A 33 5.09 -0.27 -5.13
N GLY A 34 4.27 -1.23 -4.71
CA GLY A 34 4.71 -2.58 -4.35
C GLY A 34 4.62 -2.90 -2.85
N ASP A 35 4.98 -4.13 -2.49
CA ASP A 35 4.95 -4.66 -1.12
C ASP A 35 6.30 -5.24 -0.67
N GLU A 36 7.24 -5.48 -1.59
CA GLU A 36 8.56 -6.09 -1.29
C GLU A 36 9.72 -5.07 -1.20
N LEU A 37 9.41 -3.78 -1.16
CA LEU A 37 10.43 -2.74 -1.00
C LEU A 37 11.01 -2.76 0.43
N PRO A 38 12.34 -2.60 0.59
CA PRO A 38 13.00 -2.61 1.90
C PRO A 38 12.73 -1.31 2.68
N GLU A 39 11.58 -1.24 3.35
CA GLU A 39 11.11 -0.05 4.10
C GLU A 39 12.18 0.51 5.06
N GLU A 40 13.00 -0.33 5.69
CA GLU A 40 14.06 0.09 6.61
C GLU A 40 15.10 1.03 5.97
N ILE A 41 15.35 0.91 4.66
CA ILE A 41 16.32 1.74 3.95
C ILE A 41 15.82 3.18 3.85
N PHE A 42 14.53 3.38 3.61
CA PHE A 42 13.93 4.71 3.52
C PHE A 42 14.11 5.43 4.86
N TYR A 43 13.81 4.78 5.98
CA TYR A 43 14.05 5.32 7.31
C TYR A 43 15.54 5.56 7.60
N GLY A 44 16.43 4.69 7.09
CA GLY A 44 17.88 4.86 7.11
C GLY A 44 18.35 6.14 6.41
N CYS A 45 17.70 6.51 5.31
CA CYS A 45 17.90 7.77 4.59
C CYS A 45 17.17 8.97 5.23
N GLY A 46 16.47 8.79 6.36
CA GLY A 46 15.68 9.82 7.02
C GLY A 46 14.34 10.14 6.34
N LEU A 47 13.83 9.20 5.55
CA LEU A 47 12.64 9.37 4.71
C LEU A 47 11.45 8.58 5.24
N ILE A 48 10.25 9.03 4.84
CA ILE A 48 8.97 8.43 5.22
C ILE A 48 8.37 7.74 3.98
N PRO A 49 8.44 6.40 3.87
CA PRO A 49 7.81 5.69 2.77
C PRO A 49 6.29 5.59 2.96
N VAL A 50 5.51 5.90 1.92
CA VAL A 50 4.04 5.84 1.98
C VAL A 50 3.47 5.14 0.74
N PRO A 51 2.58 4.13 0.88
CA PRO A 51 1.98 3.44 -0.27
C PRO A 51 1.05 4.33 -1.11
N LEU A 52 1.19 4.29 -2.44
CA LEU A 52 0.52 5.23 -3.35
C LEU A 52 -0.36 4.64 -4.45
N GLU A 53 -0.52 3.32 -4.51
CA GLU A 53 -1.43 2.73 -5.50
C GLU A 53 -2.85 3.31 -5.35
N GLY A 54 -3.49 3.60 -6.49
CA GLY A 54 -4.93 3.88 -6.54
C GLY A 54 -5.70 2.70 -5.94
N VAL A 55 -6.78 3.00 -5.22
CA VAL A 55 -7.57 1.98 -4.50
C VAL A 55 -9.08 2.16 -4.68
N ASP A 56 -9.49 3.08 -5.54
CA ASP A 56 -10.91 3.38 -5.74
C ASP A 56 -11.18 3.97 -7.14
N SER A 57 -12.41 3.78 -7.59
CA SER A 57 -12.97 4.27 -8.86
C SER A 57 -13.51 5.69 -8.76
N HIS A 58 -13.62 6.26 -7.55
CA HIS A 58 -14.23 7.58 -7.33
C HIS A 58 -13.50 8.68 -8.13
N ILE A 59 -12.20 8.51 -8.34
CA ILE A 59 -11.39 9.42 -9.13
C ILE A 59 -11.70 9.39 -10.63
N PHE A 60 -12.28 8.30 -11.16
CA PHE A 60 -12.52 8.12 -12.60
C PHE A 60 -13.38 9.23 -13.19
N ARG A 61 -14.34 9.76 -12.42
CA ARG A 61 -15.22 10.86 -12.85
C ARG A 61 -14.48 12.19 -13.09
N PHE A 62 -13.26 12.32 -12.61
CA PHE A 62 -12.43 13.52 -12.79
C PHE A 62 -11.39 13.36 -13.89
N GLY A 63 -11.26 12.15 -14.47
CA GLY A 63 -10.37 11.91 -15.60
C GLY A 63 -10.89 12.54 -16.88
N LYS A 64 -9.96 12.81 -17.80
CA LYS A 64 -10.30 13.20 -19.17
C LYS A 64 -11.00 12.04 -19.88
N GLN A 65 -11.71 12.36 -20.96
CA GLN A 65 -12.30 11.34 -21.82
C GLN A 65 -11.22 10.33 -22.25
N ASP A 66 -11.52 9.04 -22.11
CA ASP A 66 -10.64 7.90 -22.42
C ASP A 66 -9.33 7.82 -21.62
N GLU A 67 -9.13 8.65 -20.59
CA GLU A 67 -7.91 8.63 -19.78
C GLU A 67 -7.76 7.27 -19.06
N GLY A 68 -6.71 6.54 -19.44
CA GLY A 68 -6.41 5.22 -18.88
C GLY A 68 -7.40 4.13 -19.26
N LYS A 69 -8.16 4.25 -20.36
CA LYS A 69 -9.14 3.23 -20.79
C LYS A 69 -8.54 1.83 -21.02
N ASP A 70 -7.29 1.79 -21.46
CA ASP A 70 -6.55 0.55 -21.75
C ASP A 70 -5.65 0.13 -20.58
N LEU A 71 -5.79 0.78 -19.41
CA LEU A 71 -5.04 0.49 -18.20
C LEU A 71 -5.93 -0.26 -17.21
N CYS A 72 -5.33 -1.11 -16.38
CA CYS A 72 -6.07 -1.69 -15.26
C CYS A 72 -6.44 -0.62 -14.23
N ASP A 73 -7.48 -0.87 -13.45
CA ASP A 73 -8.07 0.12 -12.53
C ASP A 73 -7.08 0.72 -11.54
N VAL A 74 -6.10 -0.06 -11.06
CA VAL A 74 -5.06 0.43 -10.16
C VAL A 74 -4.22 1.51 -10.85
N ILE A 75 -3.79 1.27 -12.08
CA ILE A 75 -2.96 2.19 -12.85
C ILE A 75 -3.81 3.38 -13.30
N LYS A 76 -5.03 3.14 -13.81
CA LYS A 76 -5.99 4.19 -14.19
C LYS A 76 -6.30 5.13 -13.03
N SER A 77 -6.60 4.59 -11.85
CA SER A 77 -6.88 5.37 -10.64
C SER A 77 -5.65 6.19 -10.24
N THR A 78 -4.47 5.56 -10.22
CA THR A 78 -3.20 6.24 -9.92
C THR A 78 -2.92 7.38 -10.91
N LEU A 79 -3.08 7.13 -12.21
CA LEU A 79 -2.87 8.11 -13.28
C LEU A 79 -3.78 9.32 -13.09
N ILE A 80 -5.09 9.10 -12.91
CA ILE A 80 -6.03 10.21 -12.79
C ILE A 80 -5.78 11.00 -11.49
N TYR A 81 -5.47 10.33 -10.38
CA TYR A 81 -5.07 11.03 -9.16
C TYR A 81 -3.82 11.91 -9.36
N LEU A 82 -2.85 11.42 -10.13
CA LEU A 82 -1.62 12.13 -10.47
C LEU A 82 -1.90 13.33 -11.37
N THR A 83 -2.60 13.15 -12.49
CA THR A 83 -2.82 14.20 -13.50
C THR A 83 -3.80 15.27 -13.03
N THR A 84 -4.77 14.91 -12.19
CA THR A 84 -5.73 15.86 -11.60
C THR A 84 -5.22 16.52 -10.32
N GLN A 85 -4.09 16.07 -9.78
CA GLN A 85 -3.50 16.54 -8.52
C GLN A 85 -4.47 16.45 -7.32
N LYS A 86 -5.39 15.47 -7.34
CA LYS A 86 -6.42 15.30 -6.29
C LYS A 86 -5.99 14.44 -5.11
N CYS A 87 -4.80 13.84 -5.16
CA CYS A 87 -4.25 13.06 -4.06
C CYS A 87 -3.18 13.89 -3.32
N PRO A 88 -3.45 14.35 -2.08
CA PRO A 88 -2.48 15.11 -1.30
C PRO A 88 -1.17 14.35 -1.08
N ILE A 89 -1.22 13.03 -0.84
CA ILE A 89 0.01 12.24 -0.63
C ILE A 89 0.88 12.25 -1.91
N LEU A 90 0.28 12.01 -3.08
CA LEU A 90 1.01 12.05 -4.36
C LEU A 90 1.69 13.41 -4.56
N TYR A 91 1.03 14.50 -4.17
CA TYR A 91 1.60 15.85 -4.20
C TYR A 91 2.75 16.04 -3.18
N SER A 92 2.61 15.55 -1.95
CA SER A 92 3.61 15.65 -0.89
C SER A 92 4.88 14.83 -1.12
N CYS A 93 4.84 13.80 -1.98
CA CYS A 93 6.02 12.99 -2.28
C CYS A 93 6.97 13.71 -3.24
N LYS A 94 8.27 13.75 -2.93
CA LYS A 94 9.30 14.32 -3.83
C LYS A 94 9.74 13.35 -4.93
N THR A 95 9.69 12.05 -4.67
CA THR A 95 10.03 10.97 -5.62
C THR A 95 9.08 9.79 -5.46
N TYR A 96 9.05 8.93 -6.49
CA TYR A 96 8.33 7.65 -6.48
C TYR A 96 9.32 6.49 -6.63
N VAL A 97 9.19 5.46 -5.79
CA VAL A 97 9.96 4.22 -5.88
C VAL A 97 9.03 3.05 -6.16
N ILE A 98 9.34 2.27 -7.19
CA ILE A 98 8.48 1.21 -7.71
C ILE A 98 9.23 -0.12 -7.65
N GLU A 99 8.57 -1.15 -7.13
CA GLU A 99 9.02 -2.53 -7.24
C GLU A 99 9.13 -2.95 -8.72
N ASN A 100 10.25 -3.58 -9.13
CA ASN A 100 10.51 -3.96 -10.52
C ASN A 100 9.66 -5.16 -10.97
N LYS A 101 8.35 -4.96 -11.10
CA LYS A 101 7.35 -5.98 -11.46
C LYS A 101 6.46 -5.53 -12.60
N CYS A 102 5.84 -4.35 -12.47
CA CYS A 102 4.86 -3.86 -13.44
C CYS A 102 5.45 -2.71 -14.29
N PRO A 103 5.98 -2.99 -15.50
CA PRO A 103 6.53 -1.96 -16.37
C PRO A 103 5.49 -0.93 -16.82
N LEU A 104 4.21 -1.34 -16.95
CA LEU A 104 3.13 -0.44 -17.34
C LEU A 104 2.88 0.65 -16.29
N LEU A 105 2.92 0.30 -15.00
CA LEU A 105 2.82 1.27 -13.90
C LEU A 105 4.01 2.25 -13.92
N TYR A 106 5.23 1.74 -14.10
CA TYR A 106 6.43 2.58 -14.19
C TYR A 106 6.36 3.58 -15.33
N ASN A 107 6.05 3.12 -16.55
CA ASN A 107 5.96 3.99 -17.72
C ASN A 107 4.87 5.03 -17.55
N THR A 108 3.69 4.62 -17.06
CA THR A 108 2.57 5.54 -16.80
C THR A 108 2.97 6.66 -15.85
N LEU A 109 3.62 6.34 -14.72
CA LEU A 109 4.06 7.37 -13.78
C LEU A 109 5.11 8.28 -14.40
N LYS A 110 6.14 7.71 -15.04
CA LYS A 110 7.25 8.46 -15.64
C LYS A 110 6.81 9.43 -16.72
N GLU A 111 5.81 9.07 -17.52
CA GLU A 111 5.30 9.90 -18.61
C GLU A 111 4.40 11.04 -18.12
N ASN A 112 3.86 10.94 -16.90
CA ASN A 112 2.83 11.85 -16.39
C ASN A 112 3.27 12.64 -15.14
N THR A 113 4.57 12.64 -14.81
CA THR A 113 5.12 13.43 -13.70
C THR A 113 6.53 13.94 -14.01
N GLU A 114 6.84 15.13 -13.52
CA GLU A 114 8.21 15.67 -13.51
C GLU A 114 9.03 15.15 -12.34
N LYS A 115 8.38 14.54 -11.33
CA LYS A 115 9.05 13.97 -10.17
C LYS A 115 9.87 12.75 -10.58
N PRO A 116 11.05 12.52 -9.97
CA PRO A 116 11.83 11.34 -10.27
C PRO A 116 11.03 10.05 -9.99
N VAL A 117 11.16 9.07 -10.88
CA VAL A 117 10.56 7.74 -10.76
C VAL A 117 11.66 6.70 -10.80
N ILE A 118 11.84 5.97 -9.71
CA ILE A 118 12.92 5.01 -9.49
C ILE A 118 12.35 3.59 -9.56
N ILE A 119 12.97 2.74 -10.37
CA ILE A 119 12.77 1.29 -10.27
C ILE A 119 13.73 0.74 -9.21
N TYR A 120 13.20 -0.04 -8.28
CA TYR A 120 14.01 -0.73 -7.30
C TYR A 120 14.73 -1.94 -7.91
N GLU A 121 16.05 -1.86 -7.98
CA GLU A 121 16.91 -2.96 -8.45
C GLU A 121 17.65 -3.65 -7.28
N ASN A 122 18.26 -2.85 -6.40
CA ASN A 122 18.98 -3.33 -5.22
C ASN A 122 19.16 -2.22 -4.19
N GLU A 123 19.49 -2.61 -2.96
CA GLU A 123 19.68 -1.70 -1.84
C GLU A 123 20.73 -0.61 -2.08
N LYS A 124 21.86 -0.95 -2.73
CA LYS A 124 22.97 0.00 -2.93
C LYS A 124 22.53 1.16 -3.82
N GLN A 125 21.91 0.84 -4.95
CA GLN A 125 21.39 1.85 -5.87
C GLN A 125 20.26 2.66 -5.26
N LEU A 126 19.35 2.00 -4.52
CA LEU A 126 18.26 2.68 -3.81
C LEU A 126 18.81 3.71 -2.80
N LYS A 127 19.74 3.30 -1.93
CA LYS A 127 20.39 4.18 -0.94
C LYS A 127 21.03 5.39 -1.61
N GLN A 128 21.80 5.17 -2.67
CA GLN A 128 22.48 6.24 -3.41
C GLN A 128 21.49 7.23 -4.05
N ALA A 129 20.44 6.72 -4.70
CA ALA A 129 19.44 7.55 -5.34
C ALA A 129 18.65 8.40 -4.32
N LEU A 130 18.19 7.78 -3.22
CA LEU A 130 17.43 8.46 -2.17
C LEU A 130 18.27 9.55 -1.49
N CYS A 131 19.48 9.23 -1.03
CA CYS A 131 20.36 10.23 -0.41
C CYS A 131 20.67 11.41 -1.35
N LYS A 132 20.85 11.14 -2.65
CA LYS A 132 21.10 12.20 -3.66
C LYS A 132 19.88 13.10 -3.85
N ILE A 133 18.68 12.53 -4.00
CA ILE A 133 17.45 13.30 -4.27
C ILE A 133 17.05 14.15 -3.06
N TYR A 134 17.18 13.60 -1.86
CA TYR A 134 16.76 14.26 -0.62
C TYR A 134 17.88 15.05 0.05
N ASN A 135 19.10 15.01 -0.50
CA ASN A 135 20.28 15.63 0.10
C ASN A 135 20.48 15.17 1.56
N THR A 136 20.31 13.87 1.80
CA THR A 136 20.47 13.25 3.12
C THR A 136 21.68 12.32 3.17
N GLN A 137 22.02 11.89 4.37
CA GLN A 137 23.04 10.87 4.60
C GLN A 137 22.39 9.62 5.18
N TYR A 138 22.80 8.47 4.64
CA TYR A 138 22.35 7.17 5.11
C TYR A 138 22.90 6.89 6.52
N SER A 139 22.04 6.40 7.41
CA SER A 139 22.39 6.06 8.79
C SER A 139 22.07 4.61 9.09
N GLU A 140 23.13 3.80 9.28
CA GLU A 140 23.00 2.39 9.65
C GLU A 140 22.23 2.20 10.96
N ASN A 141 22.45 3.08 11.94
CA ASN A 141 21.73 3.06 13.21
C ASN A 141 20.22 3.27 13.03
N LYS A 142 19.81 4.19 12.13
CA LYS A 142 18.39 4.40 11.81
C LYS A 142 17.81 3.19 11.07
N THR A 143 18.55 2.63 10.13
CA THR A 143 18.15 1.40 9.40
C THR A 143 17.92 0.24 10.36
N GLN A 144 18.87 -0.03 11.25
CA GLN A 144 18.76 -1.16 12.19
C GLN A 144 17.59 -0.96 13.17
N LYS A 145 17.37 0.27 13.65
CA LYS A 145 16.21 0.59 14.49
C LYS A 145 14.90 0.36 13.74
N ALA A 146 14.79 0.84 12.50
CA ALA A 146 13.61 0.66 11.68
C ALA A 146 13.36 -0.83 11.38
N LYS A 147 14.41 -1.58 11.06
CA LYS A 147 14.35 -3.04 10.84
C LYS A 147 13.79 -3.76 12.06
N ASN A 148 14.30 -3.48 13.25
CA ASN A 148 13.80 -4.09 14.49
C ASN A 148 12.31 -3.78 14.73
N ASP A 149 11.87 -2.56 14.40
CA ASP A 149 10.49 -2.14 14.57
C ASP A 149 9.55 -2.81 13.54
N LEU A 150 9.99 -2.90 12.28
CA LEU A 150 9.29 -3.60 11.20
C LEU A 150 9.21 -5.11 11.47
N ASP A 151 10.30 -5.74 11.93
CA ASP A 151 10.32 -7.16 12.31
C ASP A 151 9.36 -7.44 13.48
N CYS A 152 9.30 -6.53 14.47
CA CYS A 152 8.32 -6.63 15.55
C CYS A 152 6.88 -6.61 15.02
N ILE A 153 6.55 -5.70 14.09
CA ILE A 153 5.23 -5.62 13.48
C ILE A 153 4.93 -6.89 12.67
N LYS A 154 5.88 -7.34 11.85
CA LYS A 154 5.75 -8.53 11.01
C LYS A 154 5.49 -9.79 11.84
N ASN A 155 6.19 -9.95 12.96
CA ASN A 155 5.98 -11.09 13.87
C ASN A 155 4.58 -11.06 14.47
N ILE A 156 4.09 -9.89 14.91
CA ILE A 156 2.72 -9.75 15.44
C ILE A 156 1.68 -10.04 14.36
N LEU A 157 1.85 -9.52 13.14
CA LEU A 157 0.96 -9.82 12.02
C LEU A 157 0.95 -11.31 11.69
N THR A 158 2.11 -11.98 11.72
CA THR A 158 2.23 -13.43 11.50
C THR A 158 1.48 -14.21 12.60
N GLU A 159 1.58 -13.77 13.86
CA GLU A 159 0.82 -14.36 14.95
C GLU A 159 -0.70 -14.18 14.75
N ILE A 160 -1.14 -12.98 14.37
CA ILE A 160 -2.54 -12.68 14.05
C ILE A 160 -3.02 -13.57 12.91
N GLU A 161 -2.23 -13.69 11.85
CA GLU A 161 -2.57 -14.49 10.68
C GLU A 161 -2.81 -15.96 11.05
N LEU A 162 -1.94 -16.53 11.87
CA LEU A 162 -1.86 -17.97 12.13
C LEU A 162 -2.64 -18.45 13.37
N TYR A 163 -2.80 -17.60 14.37
CA TYR A 163 -3.30 -18.02 15.70
C TYR A 163 -4.53 -17.24 16.16
N SER A 164 -5.01 -16.24 15.42
CA SER A 164 -6.22 -15.49 15.80
C SER A 164 -7.48 -15.94 15.05
N ASP A 165 -8.63 -15.49 15.57
CA ASP A 165 -9.94 -15.67 14.95
C ASP A 165 -10.38 -14.55 14.03
N LEU A 166 -9.48 -13.62 13.72
CA LEU A 166 -9.74 -12.58 12.74
C LEU A 166 -10.04 -13.20 11.37
N ASN A 167 -11.03 -12.61 10.69
CA ASN A 167 -11.41 -12.99 9.35
C ASN A 167 -10.43 -12.45 8.29
N THR A 168 -10.57 -12.93 7.05
CA THR A 168 -9.71 -12.54 5.91
C THR A 168 -9.61 -11.01 5.76
N GLU A 169 -10.74 -10.31 5.84
CA GLU A 169 -10.80 -8.86 5.65
C GLU A 169 -10.09 -8.11 6.78
N GLU A 170 -10.32 -8.48 8.04
CA GLU A 170 -9.68 -7.83 9.19
C GLU A 170 -8.15 -7.94 9.12
N VAL A 171 -7.62 -9.12 8.79
CA VAL A 171 -6.17 -9.33 8.65
C VAL A 171 -5.62 -8.56 7.45
N PHE A 172 -6.36 -8.50 6.35
CA PHE A 172 -5.99 -7.71 5.18
C PHE A 172 -5.92 -6.22 5.50
N LEU A 173 -6.95 -5.67 6.14
CA LEU A 173 -7.02 -4.27 6.54
C LEU A 173 -5.86 -3.89 7.46
N LEU A 174 -5.57 -4.71 8.47
CA LEU A 174 -4.44 -4.49 9.38
C LEU A 174 -3.10 -4.46 8.64
N THR A 175 -2.88 -5.42 7.75
CA THR A 175 -1.63 -5.54 7.01
C THR A 175 -1.43 -4.36 6.07
N PHE A 176 -2.49 -3.97 5.35
CA PHE A 176 -2.43 -2.95 4.33
C PHE A 176 -2.50 -1.53 4.91
N TYR A 177 -3.58 -1.20 5.61
CA TYR A 177 -3.83 0.18 6.00
C TYR A 177 -2.93 0.68 7.13
N SER A 178 -2.37 -0.22 7.95
CA SER A 178 -1.40 0.19 8.96
C SER A 178 -0.13 0.83 8.36
N LYS A 179 0.18 0.57 7.08
CA LYS A 179 1.30 1.23 6.37
C LYS A 179 1.08 2.73 6.19
N TYR A 180 -0.14 3.23 6.35
CA TYR A 180 -0.43 4.67 6.34
C TYR A 180 -0.17 5.35 7.69
N MET A 181 0.20 4.61 8.74
CA MET A 181 0.74 5.19 9.97
C MET A 181 2.20 5.62 9.71
N THR A 182 2.40 6.89 9.34
CA THR A 182 3.70 7.36 8.85
C THR A 182 4.81 7.35 9.91
N ASP A 183 4.43 7.48 11.19
CA ASP A 183 5.32 7.25 12.33
C ASP A 183 5.43 5.74 12.63
N LEU A 184 6.56 5.14 12.27
CA LEU A 184 6.86 3.73 12.50
C LEU A 184 6.84 3.34 14.00
N SER A 185 7.27 4.23 14.89
CA SER A 185 7.25 3.96 16.33
C SER A 185 5.82 3.90 16.85
N MET A 186 4.93 4.78 16.37
CA MET A 186 3.50 4.75 16.67
C MET A 186 2.82 3.51 16.06
N ARG A 187 3.15 3.15 14.82
CA ARG A 187 2.68 1.92 14.18
C ARG A 187 3.05 0.67 15.00
N LYS A 188 4.30 0.57 15.48
CA LYS A 188 4.74 -0.52 16.36
C LYS A 188 3.96 -0.54 17.68
N LYS A 189 3.76 0.62 18.32
CA LYS A 189 2.97 0.72 19.57
C LYS A 189 1.53 0.25 19.35
N TYR A 190 0.92 0.62 18.23
CA TYR A 190 -0.42 0.16 17.84
C TYR A 190 -0.48 -1.37 17.79
N PHE A 191 0.45 -2.04 17.09
CA PHE A 191 0.47 -3.51 17.02
C PHE A 191 0.75 -4.17 18.37
N LYS A 192 1.61 -3.60 19.22
CA LYS A 192 1.83 -4.11 20.59
C LYS A 192 0.56 -4.03 21.44
N SER A 193 -0.17 -2.91 21.36
CA SER A 193 -1.46 -2.77 22.06
C SER A 193 -2.49 -3.74 21.51
N LEU A 194 -2.52 -3.92 20.18
CA LEU A 194 -3.45 -4.84 19.54
C LEU A 194 -3.21 -6.30 19.96
N LYS A 195 -1.95 -6.73 20.04
CA LYS A 195 -1.58 -8.07 20.54
C LYS A 195 -2.09 -8.36 21.95
N GLN A 196 -2.26 -7.34 22.79
CA GLN A 196 -2.83 -7.53 24.14
C GLN A 196 -4.35 -7.70 24.14
N LYS A 197 -5.03 -7.26 23.07
CA LYS A 197 -6.49 -7.27 22.95
C LYS A 197 -7.02 -8.47 22.17
N ILE A 198 -6.23 -9.01 21.26
CA ILE A 198 -6.59 -10.18 20.45
C ILE A 198 -6.45 -11.46 21.29
N ASN A 199 -7.46 -12.32 21.22
CA ASN A 199 -7.35 -13.67 21.75
C ASN A 199 -6.61 -14.57 20.75
N PHE A 200 -5.53 -15.21 21.21
CA PHE A 200 -4.74 -16.13 20.41
C PHE A 200 -4.99 -17.58 20.85
N ARG A 201 -5.13 -18.45 19.86
CA ARG A 201 -5.24 -19.89 20.03
C ARG A 201 -3.84 -20.48 20.21
N ASN A 202 -3.77 -21.62 20.90
CA ASN A 202 -2.53 -22.37 21.05
C ASN A 202 -2.16 -23.13 19.76
N GLU A 203 -3.16 -23.50 18.96
CA GLU A 203 -2.97 -24.28 17.74
C GLU A 203 -2.88 -23.39 16.50
N LYS A 204 -1.92 -23.70 15.64
CA LYS A 204 -1.73 -23.04 14.35
C LYS A 204 -2.85 -23.39 13.38
N LYS A 205 -3.50 -22.39 12.80
CA LYS A 205 -4.52 -22.57 11.77
C LYS A 205 -3.90 -23.02 10.45
N LYS A 206 -4.59 -23.93 9.75
CA LYS A 206 -4.33 -24.20 8.35
C LYS A 206 -4.93 -23.07 7.51
N ILE A 207 -4.07 -22.23 6.95
CA ILE A 207 -4.48 -21.08 6.15
C ILE A 207 -4.46 -21.43 4.67
N GLN A 208 -5.58 -21.22 4.00
CA GLN A 208 -5.68 -21.18 2.55
C GLN A 208 -5.19 -19.82 2.05
N LYS A 209 -4.22 -19.83 1.14
CA LYS A 209 -3.76 -18.61 0.49
C LYS A 209 -4.63 -18.30 -0.72
N ILE A 210 -5.16 -17.08 -0.76
CA ILE A 210 -5.90 -16.54 -1.88
C ILE A 210 -5.07 -15.42 -2.48
N SER A 211 -4.85 -15.49 -3.79
CA SER A 211 -3.92 -14.64 -4.49
C SER A 211 -4.66 -13.61 -5.35
N ALA A 212 -4.23 -12.36 -5.30
CA ALA A 212 -4.81 -11.30 -6.12
C ALA A 212 -3.73 -10.38 -6.67
N LEU A 213 -3.92 -9.90 -7.90
CA LEU A 213 -3.14 -8.79 -8.44
C LEU A 213 -3.58 -7.52 -7.69
N CYS A 214 -2.64 -6.80 -7.09
CA CYS A 214 -2.86 -5.50 -6.42
C CYS A 214 -4.19 -5.39 -5.62
N PRO A 215 -4.40 -6.19 -4.56
CA PRO A 215 -5.72 -6.36 -3.92
C PRO A 215 -6.30 -5.12 -3.22
N ARG A 216 -5.54 -4.02 -3.15
CA ARG A 216 -5.82 -2.89 -2.24
C ARG A 216 -7.13 -2.17 -2.52
N GLY A 217 -7.58 -2.12 -3.77
CA GLY A 217 -8.85 -1.46 -4.12
C GLY A 217 -10.03 -2.40 -4.34
N ASN A 218 -9.80 -3.69 -4.62
CA ASN A 218 -10.87 -4.67 -4.81
C ASN A 218 -11.03 -5.65 -3.63
N TYR A 219 -10.29 -5.47 -2.52
CA TYR A 219 -10.31 -6.39 -1.39
C TYR A 219 -11.71 -6.63 -0.83
N LYS A 220 -12.61 -5.64 -0.85
CA LYS A 220 -13.99 -5.81 -0.35
C LYS A 220 -14.73 -6.87 -1.16
N SER A 221 -14.71 -6.73 -2.48
CA SER A 221 -15.33 -7.69 -3.40
C SER A 221 -14.70 -9.08 -3.24
N VAL A 222 -13.37 -9.17 -3.24
CA VAL A 222 -12.64 -10.44 -3.07
C VAL A 222 -12.91 -11.09 -1.71
N CYS A 223 -12.87 -10.33 -0.62
CA CYS A 223 -13.14 -10.84 0.73
C CYS A 223 -14.59 -11.27 0.91
N SER A 224 -15.55 -10.61 0.25
CA SER A 224 -16.97 -10.98 0.32
C SER A 224 -17.25 -12.37 -0.27
N GLU A 225 -16.51 -12.77 -1.30
CA GLU A 225 -16.62 -14.10 -1.91
C GLU A 225 -15.93 -15.18 -1.08
N ILE A 226 -14.82 -14.85 -0.43
CA ILE A 226 -14.07 -15.77 0.42
C ILE A 226 -14.82 -16.05 1.74
N ASN A 227 -15.33 -14.99 2.38
CA ASN A 227 -15.98 -14.96 3.70
C ASN A 227 -15.50 -16.06 4.68
N SER A 228 -14.19 -16.09 4.94
CA SER A 228 -13.56 -17.15 5.72
C SER A 228 -12.59 -16.61 6.77
N ASN A 229 -12.51 -17.31 7.91
CA ASN A 229 -11.49 -17.08 8.92
C ASN A 229 -10.22 -17.92 8.70
N SER A 230 -10.25 -18.85 7.74
CA SER A 230 -9.16 -19.78 7.42
C SER A 230 -8.56 -19.53 6.03
N ALA A 231 -8.90 -18.40 5.41
CA ALA A 231 -8.28 -17.91 4.19
C ALA A 231 -7.56 -16.58 4.44
N ARG A 232 -6.60 -16.24 3.60
CA ARG A 232 -5.87 -14.97 3.66
C ARG A 232 -5.60 -14.47 2.24
N LEU A 233 -5.85 -13.18 2.04
CA LEU A 233 -5.64 -12.49 0.78
C LEU A 233 -4.23 -11.92 0.73
N TYR A 234 -3.48 -12.23 -0.34
CA TYR A 234 -2.13 -11.70 -0.55
C TYR A 234 -1.96 -11.20 -1.97
N ARG A 235 -1.04 -10.25 -2.14
CA ARG A 235 -0.58 -9.85 -3.46
C ARG A 235 0.19 -11.00 -4.12
N SER A 236 -0.04 -11.16 -5.41
CA SER A 236 0.81 -11.92 -6.33
C SER A 236 0.91 -11.16 -7.65
N TRP A 237 1.85 -11.54 -8.51
CA TRP A 237 2.14 -10.82 -9.76
C TRP A 237 1.87 -11.63 -11.02
N ASP A 238 1.50 -12.91 -10.94
CA ASP A 238 1.06 -13.69 -12.11
C ASP A 238 0.30 -14.94 -11.65
N ASN A 239 -0.53 -15.49 -12.53
CA ASN A 239 -1.38 -16.66 -12.28
C ASN A 239 -2.23 -16.54 -11.00
N SER A 240 -2.73 -15.33 -10.74
CA SER A 240 -3.49 -15.00 -9.53
C SER A 240 -4.93 -15.52 -9.60
N ASP A 241 -5.56 -15.71 -8.44
CA ASP A 241 -6.99 -16.06 -8.39
C ASP A 241 -7.86 -14.88 -8.83
N TYR A 242 -7.46 -13.66 -8.48
CA TYR A 242 -8.17 -12.43 -8.83
C TYR A 242 -7.27 -11.40 -9.52
N GLY A 243 -7.85 -10.64 -10.43
CA GLY A 243 -7.16 -9.57 -11.14
C GLY A 243 -8.10 -8.47 -11.62
N TYR A 244 -7.59 -7.59 -12.47
CA TYR A 244 -8.31 -6.46 -13.06
C TYR A 244 -8.35 -6.62 -14.57
N ALA A 245 -9.41 -6.14 -15.20
CA ALA A 245 -9.43 -5.94 -16.64
C ALA A 245 -8.18 -5.15 -17.08
N ASN A 246 -7.69 -5.41 -18.28
CA ASN A 246 -6.50 -4.76 -18.87
C ASN A 246 -5.21 -4.91 -18.04
N CYS A 247 -5.15 -5.81 -17.05
CA CYS A 247 -3.90 -6.12 -16.38
C CYS A 247 -3.01 -6.96 -17.32
N ILE A 248 -1.70 -6.68 -17.31
CA ILE A 248 -0.71 -7.39 -18.14
C ILE A 248 -0.39 -8.81 -17.62
N PHE A 249 -0.84 -9.15 -16.42
CA PHE A 249 -0.57 -10.42 -15.77
C PHE A 249 -1.77 -11.36 -15.85
N ASN A 250 -1.54 -12.67 -15.79
CA ASN A 250 -2.62 -13.64 -15.88
C ASN A 250 -3.36 -13.78 -14.55
N PHE A 251 -4.67 -13.94 -14.63
CA PHE A 251 -5.53 -14.19 -13.48
C PHE A 251 -6.74 -15.04 -13.89
N LYS A 252 -7.43 -15.62 -12.89
CA LYS A 252 -8.61 -16.48 -13.12
C LYS A 252 -9.91 -15.70 -13.13
N ASN A 253 -10.10 -14.80 -12.17
CA ASN A 253 -11.34 -14.06 -11.97
C ASN A 253 -11.11 -12.54 -12.04
N GLU A 254 -11.91 -11.86 -12.84
CA GLU A 254 -11.86 -10.40 -12.96
C GLU A 254 -12.64 -9.73 -11.81
N LYS A 255 -12.00 -8.76 -11.16
CA LYS A 255 -12.53 -7.95 -10.05
C LYS A 255 -12.06 -6.50 -10.16
N ASN A 256 -12.72 -5.75 -11.04
CA ASN A 256 -12.57 -4.30 -11.18
C ASN A 256 -13.08 -3.55 -9.94
N TYR A 257 -12.77 -2.26 -9.85
CA TYR A 257 -13.34 -1.39 -8.84
C TYR A 257 -14.84 -1.22 -9.08
N GLU A 258 -15.61 -1.29 -8.00
CA GLU A 258 -17.03 -0.97 -8.04
C GLU A 258 -17.17 0.53 -8.33
N GLU A 259 -17.79 0.89 -9.45
CA GLU A 259 -18.15 2.28 -9.72
C GLU A 259 -19.31 2.68 -8.81
N GLU A 260 -19.14 3.74 -8.01
CA GLU A 260 -20.26 4.31 -7.27
C GLU A 260 -21.32 4.77 -8.28
N ASN A 261 -22.52 4.16 -8.24
CA ASN A 261 -23.64 4.54 -9.10
C ASN A 261 -23.82 6.06 -9.05
N LYS A 262 -23.92 6.70 -10.22
CA LYS A 262 -24.16 8.15 -10.42
C LYS A 262 -25.57 8.59 -9.97
N SER A 263 -26.03 8.15 -8.82
CA SER A 263 -27.34 8.48 -8.25
C SER A 263 -27.21 9.22 -6.92
N ALA A 264 -26.29 10.18 -6.84
CA ALA A 264 -26.30 11.22 -5.83
C ALA A 264 -25.97 12.55 -6.52
N SER A 265 -27.00 13.11 -7.17
CA SER A 265 -27.10 14.54 -7.42
C SER A 265 -27.06 15.26 -6.08
N PHE A 266 -26.02 16.07 -5.86
CA PHE A 266 -26.07 17.21 -4.95
C PHE A 266 -26.09 18.47 -5.79
#